data_AF-A0A366ZY20-F1
#
_entry.id   AF-A0A366ZY20-F1
#
_cell.length_a   1.000
_cell.length_b   1.000
_cell.length_c   1.000
_cell.angle_alpha   90.00
_cell.angle_beta   90.00
_cell.angle_gamma   90.00
#
_symmetry.space_group_name_H-M   'P 1'
#
loop_
_entity.id
_entity.type
_entity.pdbx_description
1 polymer ?
#
loop_
_entity_poly.entity_id
_entity_poly.type
_entity_poly.pdbx_seq_one_letter_code
_entity_poly.pdbx_strand_id
1 'polypeptide(L)' 'MSKANPKKEHLVEPTWGQSEGDGPPVTELISEMAGALSPFGEDHSFPLPPERLRYAHPTDKPNRAGLQAGEDPRKKR' A
#
# COMPACT_ATOMS: atom_id res chain seq x y z
N MET A 1 -6.42 -19.19 14.94
CA MET A 1 -7.63 -19.02 14.11
C MET A 1 -8.82 -18.78 15.03
N SER A 2 -9.40 -17.58 15.01
CA SER A 2 -10.55 -17.20 15.84
C SER A 2 -11.83 -17.87 15.33
N LYS A 3 -12.71 -18.33 16.22
CA LYS A 3 -14.01 -18.91 15.84
C LYS A 3 -14.98 -17.82 15.40
N ALA A 4 -15.73 -18.07 14.32
CA ALA A 4 -16.79 -17.18 13.87
C ALA A 4 -17.96 -17.16 14.88
N ASN A 5 -18.55 -15.97 15.09
CA ASN A 5 -19.68 -15.78 16.02
C ASN A 5 -21.00 -15.70 15.22
N PRO A 6 -21.95 -16.64 15.42
CA PRO A 6 -23.19 -16.71 14.63
C PRO A 6 -24.06 -15.46 14.79
N LYS A 7 -23.98 -14.75 15.92
CA LYS A 7 -24.74 -13.51 16.14
C LYS A 7 -24.31 -12.36 15.21
N LYS A 8 -23.14 -12.46 14.58
CA LYS A 8 -22.60 -11.43 13.66
C LYS A 8 -22.71 -11.85 12.19
N GLU A 9 -23.38 -12.96 11.88
CA GLU A 9 -23.48 -13.49 10.52
C GLU A 9 -24.13 -12.50 9.55
N HIS A 10 -25.16 -11.78 9.98
CA HIS A 10 -25.81 -10.73 9.19
C HIS A 10 -24.95 -9.46 8.97
N LEU A 11 -23.83 -9.31 9.69
CA LEU A 11 -22.85 -8.23 9.49
C LEU A 11 -21.73 -8.66 8.52
N VAL A 12 -21.66 -9.95 8.20
CA VAL A 12 -20.79 -10.47 7.17
C VAL A 12 -21.57 -10.33 5.87
N GLU A 13 -21.36 -9.21 5.19
CA GLU A 13 -21.92 -8.98 3.85
C GLU A 13 -21.42 -10.09 2.90
N PRO A 14 -22.29 -11.02 2.45
CA PRO A 14 -21.93 -12.08 1.50
C PRO A 14 -22.08 -11.60 0.05
N THR A 15 -22.18 -10.28 -0.15
CA THR A 15 -22.46 -9.67 -1.46
C THR A 15 -21.28 -9.74 -2.41
N TRP A 16 -20.07 -10.03 -1.92
CA TRP A 16 -18.97 -10.44 -2.79
C TRP A 16 -19.19 -11.89 -3.24
N GLY A 17 -19.00 -12.13 -4.53
CA GLY A 17 -19.11 -13.47 -5.12
C GLY A 17 -18.27 -14.51 -4.38
N GLN A 18 -18.62 -15.78 -4.53
CA GLN A 18 -17.76 -16.89 -4.06
C GLN A 18 -16.82 -17.27 -5.20
N SER A 19 -15.55 -17.56 -4.90
CA SER A 19 -14.63 -18.11 -5.88
C SER A 19 -14.62 -19.65 -5.78
N GLU A 20 -14.29 -20.36 -6.86
CA GLU A 20 -14.17 -21.82 -6.85
C GLU A 20 -12.98 -22.34 -6.00
N GLY A 21 -12.15 -21.44 -5.45
CA GLY A 21 -10.98 -21.77 -4.63
C GLY A 21 -10.85 -20.90 -3.38
N ASP A 22 -9.65 -20.87 -2.79
CA ASP A 22 -9.39 -20.16 -1.53
C ASP A 22 -9.04 -18.66 -1.73
N GLY A 23 -9.51 -18.07 -2.83
CA GLY A 23 -9.11 -16.74 -3.29
C GLY A 23 -10.26 -15.72 -3.38
N PRO A 24 -9.97 -14.43 -3.59
CA PRO A 24 -11.00 -13.42 -3.85
C PRO A 24 -11.78 -13.75 -5.14
N PRO A 25 -13.10 -13.48 -5.18
CA PRO A 25 -13.95 -13.74 -6.36
C PRO A 25 -13.64 -12.88 -7.57
N VAL A 26 -12.90 -11.78 -7.37
CA VAL A 26 -12.43 -10.89 -8.43
C VAL A 26 -10.95 -10.68 -8.21
N THR A 27 -10.15 -11.01 -9.23
CA THR A 27 -8.71 -10.76 -9.27
C THR A 27 -8.35 -10.17 -10.64
N GLU A 28 -7.19 -9.52 -10.74
CA GLU A 28 -6.74 -8.98 -12.03
C GLU A 28 -6.59 -10.06 -13.12
N LEU A 29 -6.34 -11.33 -12.75
CA LEU A 29 -6.20 -12.45 -13.67
C LEU A 29 -7.52 -12.88 -14.33
N ILE A 30 -8.65 -12.66 -13.65
CA ILE A 30 -9.98 -13.09 -14.12
C ILE A 30 -10.84 -11.93 -14.62
N SER A 31 -10.34 -10.70 -14.53
CA SER A 31 -11.02 -9.52 -15.05
C SER A 31 -10.97 -9.52 -16.58
N GLU A 32 -12.11 -9.24 -17.22
CA GLU A 32 -12.17 -9.06 -18.69
C GLU A 32 -11.42 -7.81 -19.15
N MET A 33 -11.33 -6.80 -18.28
CA MET A 33 -10.67 -5.53 -18.55
C MET A 33 -9.35 -5.45 -17.80
N ALA A 34 -8.32 -4.88 -18.45
CA ALA A 34 -7.05 -4.57 -17.79
C ALA A 34 -7.24 -3.55 -16.66
N GLY A 35 -6.43 -3.68 -15.60
CA GLY A 35 -6.39 -2.71 -14.51
C GLY A 35 -5.96 -1.32 -14.97
N ALA A 36 -6.17 -0.32 -14.10
CA ALA A 36 -5.69 1.02 -14.37
C ALA A 36 -4.17 1.03 -14.53
N LEU A 37 -3.67 1.90 -15.42
CA LEU A 37 -2.24 2.17 -15.52
C LEU A 37 -1.69 2.67 -14.17
N SER A 38 -0.38 2.53 -14.00
CA SER A 38 0.34 3.12 -12.88
C SER A 38 -0.15 4.54 -12.59
N PRO A 39 -0.40 4.91 -11.32
CA PRO A 39 -0.87 6.26 -10.97
C PRO A 39 0.15 7.36 -11.31
N PHE A 40 1.39 6.97 -11.60
CA PHE A 40 2.46 7.87 -12.06
C PHE A 40 2.52 7.97 -13.59
N GLY A 41 1.63 7.31 -14.33
CA GLY A 41 1.67 7.24 -15.79
C GLY A 41 2.76 6.30 -16.32
N GLU A 42 2.96 6.34 -17.64
CA GLU A 42 3.93 5.49 -18.36
C GLU A 42 5.33 6.11 -18.43
N ASP A 43 5.45 7.41 -18.11
CA ASP A 43 6.72 8.16 -18.16
C ASP A 43 7.74 7.73 -17.07
N HIS A 44 7.27 6.98 -16.07
CA HIS A 44 8.06 6.56 -14.92
C HIS A 44 8.30 5.05 -14.92
N SER A 45 9.56 4.65 -15.09
CA SER A 45 9.99 3.28 -14.82
C SER A 45 10.40 3.13 -13.35
N PHE A 46 9.94 2.05 -12.74
CA PHE A 46 10.30 1.68 -11.37
C PHE A 46 11.33 0.54 -11.39
N PRO A 47 12.24 0.49 -10.40
CA PRO A 47 12.39 1.43 -9.29
C PRO A 47 13.00 2.78 -9.71
N LEU A 48 12.68 3.84 -8.98
CA LEU A 48 13.29 5.15 -9.21
C LEU A 48 14.75 5.16 -8.70
N PRO A 49 15.67 5.90 -9.36
CA PRO A 49 17.00 6.15 -8.83
C PRO A 49 16.95 6.73 -7.41
N PRO A 50 17.83 6.30 -6.48
CA PRO A 50 17.82 6.76 -5.09
C PRO A 50 17.87 8.28 -4.93
N GLU A 51 18.58 8.98 -5.81
CA GLU A 51 18.74 10.44 -5.77
C GLU A 51 17.45 11.19 -6.11
N ARG A 52 16.47 10.51 -6.73
CA ARG A 52 15.16 11.05 -7.06
C ARG A 52 14.09 10.70 -6.02
N LEU A 53 14.40 9.80 -5.09
CA LEU A 53 13.48 9.44 -4.02
C LEU A 53 13.39 10.59 -3.00
N ARG A 54 12.19 11.14 -2.82
CA ARG A 54 11.91 12.13 -1.76
C ARG A 54 11.56 11.47 -0.42
N TYR A 55 11.71 10.16 -0.32
CA TYR A 55 11.47 9.46 0.94
C TYR A 55 12.59 9.81 1.94
N ALA A 56 12.17 10.30 3.10
CA ALA A 56 13.03 10.46 4.26
C ALA A 56 12.47 9.57 5.36
N HIS A 57 13.28 8.64 5.87
CA HIS A 57 12.86 7.78 6.96
C HIS A 57 12.52 8.66 8.19
N PRO A 58 11.34 8.49 8.81
CA PRO A 58 10.98 9.27 9.98
C PRO A 58 12.03 9.07 11.07
N THR A 59 12.35 10.17 11.77
CA THR A 59 13.23 10.13 12.92
C THR A 59 12.39 10.19 14.19
N ASP A 60 12.94 9.73 15.32
CA ASP A 60 12.28 9.80 16.64
C ASP A 60 12.04 11.24 17.14
N LYS A 61 12.34 12.25 16.32
CA LYS A 61 12.14 13.66 16.61
C LYS A 61 10.87 14.13 15.89
N PRO A 62 9.72 14.29 16.58
CA PRO A 62 8.44 14.61 15.95
C PRO A 62 8.45 15.94 15.18
N ASN A 63 9.19 16.95 15.67
CA ASN A 63 9.36 18.24 14.99
C ASN A 63 10.38 18.20 13.83
N ARG A 64 10.73 17.01 13.37
CA ARG A 64 11.74 16.76 12.33
C ARG A 64 11.33 15.62 11.39
N ALA A 65 10.05 15.27 11.36
CA ALA A 65 9.52 14.35 10.37
C ALA A 65 9.80 14.92 8.96
N GLY A 66 10.44 14.13 8.09
CA GLY A 66 10.71 14.49 6.69
C GLY A 66 12.13 15.00 6.37
N LEU A 67 13.03 15.18 7.35
CA LEU A 67 14.44 15.48 7.07
C LEU A 67 15.27 14.19 7.08
N GLN A 68 16.09 13.95 6.05
CA GLN A 68 17.02 12.82 6.07
C GLN A 68 18.07 13.00 7.18
N ALA A 69 18.52 11.90 7.79
CA ALA A 69 19.40 11.91 8.97
C ALA A 69 20.76 12.63 8.77
N GLY A 70 21.13 12.96 7.52
CA GLY A 70 22.34 13.72 7.16
C GLY A 70 22.10 15.19 6.80
N GLU A 71 20.85 15.62 6.62
CA GLU A 71 20.50 16.97 6.18
C GLU A 71 20.25 17.94 7.34
N ASP A 72 20.33 17.49 8.59
CA ASP A 72 20.14 18.37 9.75
C ASP A 72 21.31 19.36 9.88
N PRO A 73 21.10 20.66 9.60
CA PRO A 73 22.16 21.67 9.63
C PRO A 73 22.75 21.85 11.04
N ARG A 74 22.06 21.37 12.09
CA ARG A 74 22.54 21.42 13.48
C ARG A 74 23.54 20.33 13.85
N LYS A 75 23.66 19.25 13.06
CA LYS A 75 24.66 18.20 13.32
C LYS A 75 26.06 18.57 12.80
N LYS A 76 26.16 19.61 11.97
CA LYS A 76 27.43 20.16 11.47
C LYS A 76 28.04 21.24 12.39
N ARG A 77 27.49 21.46 13.58
CA ARG A 77 27.99 22.41 14.59
C ARG A 77 28.64 21.68 15.75
#